data_AF-A0A381X7N4-F1
#
_entry.id   AF-A0A381X7N4-F1
#
_cell.length_a   1.000
_cell.length_b   1.000
_cell.length_c   1.000
_cell.angle_alpha   90.00
_cell.angle_beta   90.00
_cell.angle_gamma   90.00
#
_symmetry.space_group_name_H-M   'P 1'
#
loop_
_entity.id
_entity.type
_entity.pdbx_description
1 polymer ?
#
loop_
_entity_poly.entity_id
_entity_poly.type
_entity_poly.pdbx_seq_one_letter_code
_entity_poly.pdbx_strand_id
1 'polypeptide(L)'
;MLLLINFIFCTGKYGDAFLNLGASARDVGVGQAVVSDLSNASGYNVCPAAIAGLDKKTFYLLLINQYGLAEYFSGGAVLPLKRNYFVGVNTTGLIVDNILIRPDLSSIGSLETRRDSIRSLMESGFESFDDTEFAATITFAKMNKSNFRMGMDIMPYQLPVGFNIRLIRKKLY
;
A
#
# COMPACT_ATOMS: atom_id res chain seq x y z
N MET A 1 11.99 -14.17 -31.02
CA MET A 1 12.51 -12.83 -30.67
C MET A 1 11.78 -12.39 -29.41
N LEU A 2 12.42 -12.51 -28.25
CA LEU A 2 11.84 -12.18 -26.94
C LEU A 2 12.30 -10.77 -26.58
N LEU A 3 11.40 -9.79 -26.67
CA LEU A 3 11.69 -8.40 -26.31
C LEU A 3 11.49 -8.25 -24.79
N LEU A 4 12.58 -8.26 -24.05
CA LEU A 4 12.57 -8.12 -22.59
C LEU A 4 12.87 -6.64 -22.26
N ILE A 5 11.80 -5.86 -22.06
CA ILE A 5 11.90 -4.46 -21.66
C ILE A 5 12.05 -4.42 -20.13
N ASN A 6 13.27 -4.19 -19.65
CA ASN A 6 13.52 -3.95 -18.23
C ASN A 6 13.35 -2.47 -17.92
N PHE A 7 12.30 -2.12 -17.17
CA PHE A 7 12.21 -0.82 -16.50
C PHE A 7 12.81 -0.96 -15.10
N ILE A 8 14.01 -0.41 -14.90
CA ILE A 8 14.60 -0.30 -13.56
C ILE A 8 14.00 0.96 -12.93
N PHE A 9 12.94 0.80 -12.14
CA PHE A 9 12.45 1.86 -11.28
C PHE A 9 13.30 1.88 -10.01
N CYS A 10 14.15 2.90 -9.86
CA CYS A 10 14.83 3.19 -8.61
C CYS A 10 13.80 3.79 -7.64
N THR A 11 13.17 2.93 -6.83
CA THR A 11 12.29 3.34 -5.74
C THR A 11 13.11 3.37 -4.45
N GLY A 12 13.09 4.50 -3.73
CA GLY A 12 13.80 4.67 -2.47
C GLY A 12 13.35 3.65 -1.41
N LYS A 13 14.21 3.34 -0.43
CA LYS A 13 14.00 2.30 0.60
C LYS A 13 12.70 2.41 1.42
N TYR A 14 12.06 3.58 1.41
CA TYR A 14 10.79 3.87 2.09
C TYR A 14 9.75 4.49 1.15
N GLY A 15 9.94 4.34 -0.17
CA GLY A 15 9.09 4.87 -1.24
C GLY A 15 7.65 4.35 -1.24
N ASP A 16 7.34 3.35 -0.43
CA ASP A 16 6.06 2.64 -0.45
C ASP A 16 5.66 2.14 0.95
N ALA A 17 6.30 2.63 2.01
CA ALA A 17 6.09 2.16 3.37
C ALA A 17 4.63 2.29 3.83
N PHE A 18 3.92 3.32 3.38
CA PHE A 18 2.49 3.52 3.65
C PHE A 18 1.60 2.42 3.07
N LEU A 19 2.03 1.71 2.03
CA LEU A 19 1.29 0.57 1.50
C LEU A 19 1.25 -0.58 2.50
N ASN A 20 2.24 -0.71 3.39
CA ASN A 20 2.29 -1.80 4.36
C ASN A 20 1.29 -1.64 5.53
N LEU A 21 0.64 -0.48 5.66
CA LEU A 21 -0.34 -0.21 6.72
C LEU A 21 -1.63 -1.03 6.56
N GLY A 22 -1.93 -1.49 5.33
CA GLY A 22 -3.05 -2.38 5.05
C GLY A 22 -4.23 -1.73 4.35
N ALA A 23 -4.96 -2.51 3.55
CA ALA A 23 -6.01 -1.98 2.69
C ALA A 23 -7.43 -1.98 3.29
N SER A 24 -7.69 -2.83 4.29
CA SER A 24 -8.98 -2.87 5.00
C SER A 24 -8.84 -3.19 6.48
N ALA A 25 -9.90 -2.95 7.25
CA ALA A 25 -9.95 -3.34 8.66
C ALA A 25 -9.75 -4.85 8.86
N ARG A 26 -10.20 -5.68 7.91
CA ARG A 26 -9.95 -7.13 7.93
C ARG A 26 -8.46 -7.42 7.81
N ASP A 27 -7.79 -6.81 6.83
CA ASP A 27 -6.37 -7.05 6.59
C ASP A 27 -5.53 -6.57 7.78
N VAL A 28 -5.87 -5.40 8.33
CA VAL A 28 -5.20 -4.85 9.52
C VAL A 28 -5.42 -5.74 10.74
N GLY A 29 -6.65 -6.22 10.97
CA GLY A 29 -6.99 -7.07 12.10
C GLY A 29 -6.24 -8.40 12.13
N VAL A 30 -5.87 -8.94 10.95
CA VAL A 30 -5.05 -10.15 10.84
C VAL A 30 -3.56 -9.86 10.66
N GLY A 31 -3.12 -8.62 10.87
CA GLY A 31 -1.71 -8.23 10.74
C GLY A 31 -1.14 -8.42 9.34
N GLN A 32 -1.95 -8.20 8.29
CA GLN A 32 -1.60 -8.40 6.88
C GLN A 32 -1.31 -9.86 6.48
N ALA A 33 -1.69 -10.86 7.29
CA ALA A 33 -1.55 -12.28 6.98
C ALA A 33 -2.61 -12.78 5.96
N VAL A 34 -2.71 -12.13 4.79
CA VAL A 34 -3.77 -12.34 3.79
C VAL A 34 -3.28 -12.95 2.46
N VAL A 35 -2.08 -13.53 2.45
CA VAL A 35 -1.46 -14.09 1.22
C VAL A 35 -2.34 -15.17 0.57
N SER A 36 -2.94 -16.03 1.38
CA SER A 36 -3.82 -17.14 0.97
C SER A 36 -5.29 -16.87 1.27
N ASP A 37 -5.65 -15.64 1.61
CA ASP A 37 -7.03 -15.25 1.93
C ASP A 37 -7.83 -15.03 0.64
N LEU A 38 -8.26 -16.13 0.03
CA LEU A 38 -9.03 -16.12 -1.20
C LEU A 38 -10.41 -15.45 -0.98
N SER A 39 -10.90 -14.75 -1.99
CA SER A 39 -12.16 -13.97 -1.92
C SER A 39 -12.06 -12.75 -0.99
N ASN A 40 -10.86 -12.20 -0.83
CA ASN A 40 -10.63 -10.95 -0.13
C ASN A 40 -10.45 -9.80 -1.12
N ALA A 41 -11.36 -8.83 -1.10
CA ALA A 41 -11.34 -7.67 -1.99
C ALA A 41 -10.17 -6.71 -1.75
N SER A 42 -9.70 -6.59 -0.51
CA SER A 42 -8.60 -5.71 -0.11
C SER A 42 -7.23 -6.42 -0.11
N GLY A 43 -7.22 -7.75 -0.22
CA GLY A 43 -6.01 -8.58 -0.28
C GLY A 43 -5.08 -8.28 -1.45
N TYR A 44 -5.50 -7.45 -2.42
CA TYR A 44 -4.69 -7.01 -3.57
C TYR A 44 -3.33 -6.43 -3.15
N ASN A 45 -3.24 -5.83 -1.96
CA ASN A 45 -2.04 -5.17 -1.51
C ASN A 45 -0.90 -6.16 -1.26
N VAL A 46 -1.21 -7.33 -0.70
CA VAL A 46 -0.25 -8.41 -0.41
C VAL A 46 -0.18 -9.40 -1.56
N CYS A 47 -1.33 -9.83 -2.07
CA CYS A 47 -1.44 -10.82 -3.14
C CYS A 47 -2.52 -10.43 -4.15
N PRO A 48 -2.19 -10.05 -5.40
CA PRO A 48 -3.18 -9.67 -6.40
C PRO A 48 -4.15 -10.81 -6.75
N ALA A 49 -3.77 -12.06 -6.51
CA ALA A 49 -4.61 -13.22 -6.75
C ALA A 49 -5.70 -13.41 -5.66
N ALA A 50 -5.59 -12.75 -4.50
CA ALA A 50 -6.53 -12.87 -3.38
C ALA A 50 -7.94 -12.36 -3.72
N ILE A 51 -8.06 -11.42 -4.67
CA ILE A 51 -9.37 -10.91 -5.11
C ILE A 51 -10.15 -11.94 -5.94
N ALA A 52 -9.49 -13.01 -6.40
CA ALA A 52 -10.16 -14.08 -7.12
C ALA A 52 -11.06 -14.87 -6.16
N GLY A 53 -12.21 -15.33 -6.65
CA GLY A 53 -13.19 -16.09 -5.84
C GLY A 53 -14.33 -15.26 -5.25
N LEU A 54 -14.31 -13.94 -5.42
CA LEU A 54 -15.44 -13.08 -5.02
C LEU A 54 -16.70 -13.35 -5.84
N ASP A 55 -17.79 -13.77 -5.20
CA ASP A 55 -19.06 -14.01 -5.91
C ASP A 55 -19.85 -12.71 -6.16
N LYS A 56 -19.57 -11.66 -5.40
CA LYS A 56 -20.32 -10.39 -5.43
C LYS A 56 -19.38 -9.19 -5.57
N LYS A 57 -19.93 -8.11 -6.14
CA LYS A 57 -19.29 -6.79 -6.14
C LYS A 57 -19.07 -6.37 -4.68
N THR A 58 -17.83 -6.05 -4.34
CA THR A 58 -17.44 -5.76 -2.96
C THR A 58 -16.77 -4.41 -2.90
N PHE A 59 -17.22 -3.57 -1.98
CA PHE A 59 -16.60 -2.28 -1.65
C PHE A 59 -16.05 -2.34 -0.24
N TYR A 60 -14.93 -1.68 0.00
CA TYR A 60 -14.34 -1.57 1.33
C TYR A 60 -13.69 -0.20 1.51
N LEU A 61 -13.61 0.22 2.76
CA LEU A 61 -13.01 1.48 3.19
C LEU A 61 -12.35 1.28 4.55
N LEU A 62 -11.21 1.92 4.73
CA LEU A 62 -10.40 1.96 5.93
C LEU A 62 -9.98 3.41 6.13
N LEU A 63 -10.23 3.92 7.34
CA LEU A 63 -9.79 5.22 7.79
C LEU A 63 -9.09 5.01 9.13
N ILE A 64 -7.84 5.45 9.23
CA ILE A 64 -7.02 5.34 10.43
C ILE A 64 -6.53 6.74 10.77
N ASN A 65 -6.79 7.18 11.99
CA ASN A 65 -6.17 8.36 12.56
C ASN A 65 -5.10 7.89 13.56
N GLN A 66 -3.84 8.24 13.31
CA GLN A 66 -2.71 7.84 14.14
C GLN A 66 -2.48 8.86 15.26
N TYR A 67 -3.46 9.02 16.15
CA TYR A 67 -3.41 9.93 17.30
C TYR A 67 -3.09 11.40 16.92
N GLY A 68 -3.55 11.84 15.75
CA GLY A 68 -3.31 13.18 15.22
C GLY A 68 -1.91 13.40 14.63
N LEU A 69 -1.07 12.37 14.54
CA LEU A 69 0.24 12.44 13.90
C LEU A 69 0.17 12.23 12.39
N ALA A 70 -0.71 11.34 11.95
CA ALA A 70 -0.90 11.01 10.54
C ALA A 70 -2.33 10.52 10.30
N GLU A 71 -2.85 10.80 9.12
CA GLU A 71 -4.12 10.30 8.63
C GLU A 71 -3.89 9.33 7.48
N TYR A 72 -4.45 8.14 7.59
CA TYR A 72 -4.33 7.11 6.57
C TYR A 72 -5.72 6.69 6.10
N PHE A 73 -5.88 6.58 4.79
CA PHE A 73 -7.07 6.02 4.19
C PHE A 73 -6.72 4.95 3.16
N SER A 74 -7.53 3.93 3.07
CA SER A 74 -7.51 2.98 1.96
C SER A 74 -8.92 2.57 1.62
N GLY A 75 -9.23 2.45 0.35
CA GLY A 75 -10.55 2.04 -0.09
C GLY A 75 -10.54 1.60 -1.53
N GLY A 76 -11.53 0.80 -1.88
CA GLY A 76 -11.60 0.26 -3.22
C GLY A 76 -12.85 -0.54 -3.47
N ALA A 77 -13.00 -0.92 -4.73
CA ALA A 77 -14.08 -1.77 -5.19
C ALA A 77 -13.51 -2.87 -6.06
N VAL A 78 -14.02 -4.09 -5.86
CA VAL A 78 -13.73 -5.25 -6.70
C VAL A 78 -15.00 -5.71 -7.38
N LEU A 79 -14.91 -5.89 -8.69
CA LEU A 79 -15.96 -6.32 -9.58
C LEU A 79 -15.62 -7.70 -10.13
N PRO A 80 -16.37 -8.76 -9.75
CA PRO A 80 -16.31 -10.02 -10.46
C PRO A 80 -16.95 -9.87 -11.84
N LEU A 81 -16.20 -10.26 -12.87
CA LEU A 81 -16.62 -10.28 -14.27
C LEU A 81 -16.98 -11.71 -14.70
N LYS A 82 -17.58 -11.84 -15.89
CA LYS A 82 -17.87 -13.15 -16.49
C LYS A 82 -16.58 -13.94 -16.72
N ARG A 83 -16.71 -15.28 -16.75
CA ARG A 83 -15.60 -16.22 -17.03
C ARG A 83 -14.47 -16.17 -16.00
N ASN A 84 -14.79 -15.97 -14.72
CA ASN A 84 -13.83 -16.00 -13.61
C ASN A 84 -12.73 -14.93 -13.72
N TYR A 85 -13.03 -13.78 -14.32
CA TYR A 85 -12.17 -12.60 -14.31
C TYR A 85 -12.60 -11.65 -13.20
N PHE A 86 -11.66 -10.93 -12.60
CA PHE A 86 -11.89 -10.01 -11.50
C PHE A 86 -11.09 -8.74 -11.75
N VAL A 87 -11.72 -7.59 -11.52
CA VAL A 87 -11.09 -6.27 -11.65
C VAL A 87 -11.32 -5.50 -10.37
N GLY A 88 -10.23 -4.98 -9.79
CA GLY A 88 -10.25 -4.11 -8.63
C GLY A 88 -9.71 -2.73 -8.96
N VAL A 89 -10.33 -1.69 -8.40
CA VAL A 89 -9.80 -0.33 -8.39
C VAL A 89 -9.71 0.11 -6.94
N ASN A 90 -8.50 0.44 -6.50
CA ASN A 90 -8.20 0.71 -5.11
C ASN A 90 -7.34 1.96 -5.00
N THR A 91 -7.53 2.71 -3.92
CA THR A 91 -6.79 3.93 -3.63
C THR A 91 -6.36 3.91 -2.18
N THR A 92 -5.15 4.35 -1.91
CA THR A 92 -4.59 4.47 -0.58
C THR A 92 -3.89 5.81 -0.47
N GLY A 93 -4.02 6.49 0.66
CA GLY A 93 -3.27 7.70 0.94
C GLY A 93 -2.84 7.80 2.39
N LEU A 94 -1.70 8.44 2.59
CA LEU A 94 -1.15 8.84 3.86
C LEU A 94 -0.92 10.35 3.82
N ILE A 95 -1.47 11.05 4.79
CA ILE A 95 -1.40 12.49 4.95
C ILE A 95 -0.75 12.75 6.30
N VAL A 96 0.32 13.54 6.30
CA VAL A 96 1.06 13.93 7.50
C VAL A 96 1.22 15.44 7.46
N ASP A 97 0.45 16.12 8.29
CA ASP A 97 0.47 17.58 8.36
C ASP A 97 1.44 18.05 9.46
N ASN A 98 1.95 19.28 9.30
CA ASN A 98 2.72 19.99 10.32
C ASN A 98 4.01 19.28 10.79
N ILE A 99 4.76 18.66 9.88
CA ILE A 99 6.07 18.10 10.21
C ILE A 99 7.05 19.25 10.48
N LEU A 100 7.52 19.37 11.72
CA LEU A 100 8.45 20.41 12.13
C LEU A 100 9.85 20.17 11.54
N ILE A 101 10.38 21.16 10.82
CA ILE A 101 11.74 21.16 10.30
C ILE A 101 12.70 21.42 11.47
N ARG A 102 13.51 20.42 11.82
CA ARG A 102 14.56 20.57 12.84
C ARG A 102 15.92 20.68 12.17
N PRO A 103 16.62 21.82 12.29
CA PRO A 103 17.96 21.96 11.73
C PRO A 103 18.93 21.03 12.45
N ASP A 104 19.90 20.49 11.71
CA ASP A 104 20.95 19.67 12.29
C ASP A 104 21.97 20.54 13.03
N LEU A 105 22.05 20.34 14.34
CA LEU A 105 22.95 21.07 15.24
C LEU A 105 24.17 20.23 15.66
N SER A 106 24.31 19.01 15.12
CA SER A 106 25.40 18.09 15.46
C SER A 106 26.77 18.58 14.98
N SER A 107 26.79 19.43 13.96
CA SER A 107 27.99 20.01 13.35
C SER A 107 28.60 21.19 14.14
N ILE A 108 27.90 21.69 15.17
CA ILE A 108 28.39 22.79 16.02
C ILE A 108 29.27 22.24 17.15
N GLY A 109 30.59 22.40 17.02
CA GLY A 109 31.57 21.87 17.99
C GLY A 109 31.66 22.62 19.32
N SER A 110 31.21 23.89 19.38
CA SER A 110 31.19 24.67 20.62
C SER A 110 29.88 24.46 21.40
N LEU A 111 29.97 24.07 22.66
CA LEU A 111 28.83 23.85 23.54
C LEU A 111 28.01 25.13 23.78
N GLU A 112 28.66 26.28 23.87
CA GLU A 112 28.00 27.57 24.10
C GLU A 112 27.18 28.00 22.88
N THR A 113 27.80 27.94 21.69
CA THR A 113 27.13 28.28 20.44
C THR A 113 25.94 27.37 20.19
N ARG A 114 26.08 26.06 20.45
CA ARG A 114 24.98 25.09 20.30
C ARG A 114 23.82 25.40 21.25
N ARG A 115 24.11 25.74 22.52
CA ARG A 115 23.09 26.12 23.51
C ARG A 115 22.32 27.37 23.08
N ASP A 116 23.04 28.39 22.60
CA ASP A 116 22.43 29.66 22.22
C ASP A 116 21.63 29.51 20.91
N SER A 117 22.07 28.65 19.98
CA SER A 117 21.27 28.25 18.81
C SER A 117 19.97 27.54 19.18
N ILE A 118 20.00 26.62 20.16
CA ILE A 118 18.78 25.92 20.64
C ILE A 118 17.80 26.92 21.26
N ARG A 119 18.29 27.87 22.06
CA ARG A 119 17.45 28.92 22.67
C ARG A 119 16.79 29.79 21.61
N SER A 120 17.58 30.26 20.64
CA SER A 120 17.06 31.05 19.52
C SER A 120 15.98 30.28 18.72
N LEU A 121 16.21 29.00 18.43
CA LEU A 121 15.22 28.15 17.73
C LEU A 121 13.95 27.88 18.56
N MET A 122 14.07 27.80 19.89
CA MET A 122 12.90 27.67 20.78
C MET A 122 12.08 28.97 20.83
N GLU A 123 12.74 30.13 20.75
CA GLU A 123 12.08 31.44 20.73
C GLU A 123 11.41 31.75 19.37
N SER A 124 12.05 31.38 18.24
CA SER A 124 11.52 31.64 16.90
C SER A 124 10.41 30.68 16.47
N GLY A 125 10.32 29.51 17.11
CA GLY A 125 9.51 28.40 16.62
C GLY A 125 10.15 27.69 15.41
N PHE A 126 9.58 26.56 15.02
CA PHE A 126 10.02 25.76 13.88
C PHE A 126 9.08 25.95 12.71
N GLU A 127 9.63 26.08 11.50
CA GLU A 127 8.85 25.96 10.27
C GLU A 127 8.31 24.53 10.14
N SER A 128 7.14 24.39 9.50
CA SER A 128 6.52 23.10 9.25
C SER A 128 6.28 22.87 7.77
N PHE A 129 6.31 21.61 7.36
CA PHE A 129 5.88 21.18 6.03
C PHE A 129 4.86 20.05 6.13
N ASP A 130 4.11 19.88 5.05
CA ASP A 130 3.14 18.80 4.92
C ASP A 130 3.67 17.75 3.93
N ASP A 131 3.42 16.48 4.22
CA ASP A 131 3.73 15.36 3.34
C ASP A 131 2.45 14.62 2.96
N THR A 132 2.32 14.35 1.66
CA THR A 132 1.17 13.59 1.13
C THR A 132 1.67 12.50 0.20
N GLU A 133 1.33 11.27 0.57
CA GLU A 133 1.59 10.07 -0.21
C GLU A 133 0.27 9.48 -0.69
N PHE A 134 0.18 9.20 -1.99
CA PHE A 134 -1.01 8.63 -2.60
C PHE A 134 -0.65 7.49 -3.54
N ALA A 135 -1.45 6.43 -3.52
CA ALA A 135 -1.37 5.33 -4.46
C ALA A 135 -2.73 5.01 -5.05
N ALA A 136 -2.78 4.84 -6.37
CA ALA A 136 -3.89 4.19 -7.06
C ALA A 136 -3.42 2.84 -7.58
N THR A 137 -4.18 1.80 -7.31
CA THR A 137 -3.90 0.44 -7.76
C THR A 137 -5.07 -0.10 -8.55
N ILE A 138 -4.77 -0.62 -9.73
CA ILE A 138 -5.70 -1.42 -10.52
C ILE A 138 -5.23 -2.87 -10.46
N THR A 139 -6.12 -3.77 -10.06
CA THR A 139 -5.83 -5.19 -9.91
C THR A 139 -6.63 -5.97 -10.92
N PHE A 140 -5.96 -6.89 -11.61
CA PHE A 140 -6.60 -7.86 -12.48
C PHE A 140 -6.29 -9.26 -11.97
N ALA A 141 -7.31 -10.08 -11.79
CA ALA A 141 -7.14 -11.48 -11.44
C ALA A 141 -8.03 -12.39 -12.29
N LYS A 142 -7.59 -13.63 -12.45
CA LYS A 142 -8.31 -14.69 -13.13
C LYS A 142 -8.24 -15.96 -12.30
N MET A 143 -9.39 -16.58 -12.06
CA MET A 143 -9.46 -17.90 -11.43
C MET A 143 -9.48 -18.99 -12.50
N ASN A 144 -8.36 -19.71 -12.66
CA ASN A 144 -8.29 -20.87 -13.54
C ASN A 144 -8.76 -22.10 -12.77
N LYS A 145 -9.87 -22.69 -13.21
CA LYS A 145 -10.40 -23.93 -12.66
C LYS A 145 -10.24 -25.01 -13.71
N SER A 146 -9.63 -26.13 -13.35
CA SER A 146 -9.51 -27.28 -14.23
C SER A 146 -9.37 -28.54 -13.37
N ASN A 147 -9.45 -29.69 -14.03
CA ASN A 147 -9.38 -30.99 -13.39
C ASN A 147 -8.04 -31.63 -13.74
N PHE A 148 -7.26 -31.99 -12.73
CA PHE A 148 -6.05 -32.76 -12.91
C PHE A 148 -6.40 -34.25 -12.83
N ARG A 149 -6.02 -35.02 -13.84
CA ARG A 149 -6.21 -36.47 -13.87
C ARG A 149 -4.97 -37.15 -13.31
N MET A 150 -5.10 -37.82 -12.16
CA MET A 150 -4.07 -38.68 -11.59
C MET A 150 -4.53 -40.13 -11.66
N GLY A 151 -4.12 -40.82 -12.73
CA GLY A 151 -4.52 -42.21 -12.96
C GLY A 151 -6.04 -42.33 -13.14
N MET A 152 -6.70 -43.03 -12.21
CA MET A 152 -8.16 -43.20 -12.21
C MET A 152 -8.92 -42.09 -11.46
N ASP A 153 -8.23 -41.26 -10.67
CA ASP A 153 -8.86 -40.19 -9.90
C ASP A 153 -8.80 -38.84 -10.63
N ILE A 154 -9.87 -38.06 -10.45
CA ILE A 154 -10.01 -36.71 -10.98
C ILE A 154 -10.00 -35.74 -9.79
N MET A 155 -8.93 -34.97 -9.65
CA MET A 155 -8.80 -33.97 -8.59
C MET A 155 -9.05 -32.57 -9.17
N PRO A 156 -10.08 -31.83 -8.69
CA PRO A 156 -10.29 -30.45 -9.13
C PRO A 156 -9.20 -29.55 -8.53
N TYR A 157 -8.64 -28.66 -9.35
CA TYR A 157 -7.71 -27.64 -8.87
C TYR A 157 -8.19 -26.24 -9.24
N GLN A 158 -7.84 -25.29 -8.38
CA GLN A 158 -8.11 -23.87 -8.55
C GLN A 158 -6.80 -23.11 -8.45
N LEU A 159 -6.43 -22.43 -9.53
CA LEU A 159 -5.21 -21.64 -9.63
C LEU A 159 -5.58 -20.17 -9.91
N PRO A 160 -5.65 -19.32 -8.87
CA PRO A 160 -5.83 -17.90 -9.04
C PRO A 160 -4.52 -17.26 -9.50
N VAL A 161 -4.57 -16.46 -10.57
CA VAL A 161 -3.43 -15.70 -11.08
C VAL A 161 -3.87 -14.25 -11.20
N GLY A 162 -3.05 -13.32 -10.71
CA GLY A 162 -3.35 -11.90 -10.80
C GLY A 162 -2.11 -11.04 -10.87
N PHE A 163 -2.29 -9.81 -11.32
CA PHE A 163 -1.26 -8.78 -11.34
C PHE A 163 -1.85 -7.43 -10.91
N ASN A 164 -0.98 -6.55 -10.43
CA ASN A 164 -1.31 -5.19 -10.04
C ASN A 164 -0.58 -4.21 -10.95
N ILE A 165 -1.26 -3.13 -11.28
CA ILE A 165 -0.64 -1.91 -11.80
C ILE A 165 -0.83 -0.84 -10.74
N ARG A 166 0.28 -0.27 -10.23
CA ARG A 166 0.27 0.74 -9.18
C ARG A 166 0.84 2.05 -9.70
N LEU A 167 0.12 3.14 -9.48
CA LEU A 167 0.61 4.50 -9.65
C LEU A 167 0.81 5.09 -8.26
N ILE A 168 2.03 5.47 -7.95
CA ILE A 168 2.39 6.09 -6.67
C ILE A 168 2.78 7.53 -6.94
N ARG A 169 2.18 8.46 -6.21
CA ARG A 169 2.51 9.88 -6.21
C ARG A 169 2.91 10.26 -4.80
N LYS A 170 4.10 10.84 -4.66
CA LYS A 170 4.57 11.46 -3.44
C LYS A 170 4.75 12.95 -3.66
N LYS A 171 4.29 13.74 -2.71
CA LYS A 171 4.60 15.15 -2.63
C LYS A 171 5.23 15.39 -1.27
N LEU A 172 6.54 15.16 -1.23
CA LEU A 172 7.40 15.72 -0.21
C LEU A 172 7.58 17.21 -0.54
N TYR A 173 7.74 18.03 0.49
CA TYR A 173 8.11 19.44 0.39
C TYR A 173 9.14 19.70 -0.72
#